data_AF-A0A848UVX5-F1
#
_entry.id   AF-A0A848UVX5-F1
#
_cell.length_a   1.000
_cell.length_b   1.000
_cell.length_c   1.000
_cell.angle_alpha   90.00
_cell.angle_beta   90.00
_cell.angle_gamma   90.00
#
_symmetry.space_group_name_H-M   'P 1'
#
loop_
_entity.id
_entity.type
_entity.pdbx_description
1 polymer ?
#
loop_
_entity_poly.entity_id
_entity_poly.type
_entity_poly.pdbx_seq_one_letter_code
_entity_poly.pdbx_strand_id
1 'polypeptide(L)'
;MFFGASILGFVISNYITKSLQRIGNRMKEVSIGHINQPIEWQSDDEIGALVSEYNRMLKEVEKSAESLAKSERESAWREMAKQVAHEIKNPLTPMKLRLQHLQMAKDDNAPNFDEKFEQTSKVLIEQIDTLTNIADEFSNFAKMPKAKREEVDLAEVFVYNI
;
A
#
# COMPACT_ATOMS: atom_id res chain seq x y z
N MET A 1 49.26 0.19 43.17
CA MET A 1 49.06 0.62 41.77
C MET A 1 48.32 -0.42 40.91
N PHE A 2 48.69 -1.72 40.94
CA PHE A 2 48.06 -2.74 40.08
C PHE A 2 46.55 -2.96 40.30
N PHE A 3 46.06 -2.97 41.55
CA PHE A 3 44.63 -3.18 41.83
C PHE A 3 43.71 -2.10 41.25
N GLY A 4 44.16 -0.83 41.21
CA GLY A 4 43.37 0.28 40.66
C GLY A 4 43.22 0.18 39.14
N ALA A 5 44.27 -0.25 38.44
CA ALA A 5 44.22 -0.48 36.99
C ALA A 5 43.26 -1.63 36.63
N SER A 6 43.24 -2.72 37.41
CA SER A 6 42.32 -3.84 37.20
C SER A 6 40.85 -3.45 37.40
N ILE A 7 40.55 -2.63 38.41
CA ILE A 7 39.18 -2.13 38.64
C ILE A 7 38.74 -1.21 37.50
N LEU A 8 39.61 -0.29 37.08
CA LEU A 8 39.32 0.63 35.98
C LEU A 8 39.08 -0.12 34.66
N GLY A 9 39.92 -1.11 34.35
CA GLY A 9 39.75 -1.96 33.17
C GLY A 9 38.44 -2.74 33.19
N PHE A 10 38.04 -3.28 34.35
CA PHE A 10 36.77 -3.97 34.50
C PHE A 10 35.55 -3.05 34.26
N VAL A 11 35.58 -1.82 34.78
CA VAL A 11 34.51 -0.83 34.58
C VAL A 11 34.37 -0.45 33.10
N ILE A 12 35.48 -0.12 32.44
CA ILE A 12 35.49 0.25 31.01
C ILE A 12 34.99 -0.93 30.16
N SER A 13 35.49 -2.14 30.43
CA SER A 13 35.07 -3.35 29.72
C SER A 13 33.57 -3.60 29.84
N ASN A 14 33.01 -3.46 31.06
CA ASN A 14 31.59 -3.65 31.29
C ASN A 14 30.73 -2.55 30.63
N TYR A 15 31.23 -1.32 30.59
CA TYR A 15 30.58 -0.20 29.89
C TYR A 15 30.50 -0.43 28.37
N ILE A 16 31.62 -0.79 27.74
CA ILE A 16 31.68 -1.06 26.29
C ILE A 16 30.79 -2.26 25.95
N THR A 17 30.91 -3.35 26.71
CA THR A 17 30.16 -4.59 26.46
C THR A 17 28.66 -4.35 26.50
N LYS A 18 28.16 -3.66 27.53
CA LYS A 18 26.73 -3.37 27.66
C LYS A 18 26.21 -2.47 26.54
N SER A 19 27.01 -1.50 26.12
CA SER A 19 26.63 -0.57 25.06
C SER A 19 26.54 -1.29 23.70
N LEU A 20 27.53 -2.14 23.38
CA LEU A 20 27.51 -2.96 22.16
C LEU A 20 26.35 -3.96 22.17
N GLN A 21 26.06 -4.60 23.30
CA GLN A 21 24.91 -5.50 23.43
C GLN A 21 23.58 -4.78 23.17
N ARG A 22 23.44 -3.54 23.68
CA ARG A 22 22.24 -2.73 23.43
C ARG A 22 22.04 -2.46 21.94
N ILE A 23 23.08 -1.99 21.24
CA ILE A 23 23.02 -1.72 19.79
C ILE A 23 22.75 -3.02 19.02
N GLY A 24 23.44 -4.10 19.39
CA GLY A 24 23.24 -5.42 18.78
C GLY A 24 21.82 -5.96 18.92
N ASN A 25 21.20 -5.80 20.10
CA ASN A 25 19.81 -6.21 20.31
C ASN A 25 18.83 -5.36 19.50
N ARG A 26 19.03 -4.03 19.48
CA ARG A 26 18.22 -3.13 18.66
C ARG A 26 18.31 -3.43 17.17
N MET A 27 19.51 -3.76 16.66
CA MET A 27 19.68 -4.19 15.27
C MET A 27 18.92 -5.48 14.94
N LYS A 28 18.88 -6.45 15.86
CA LYS A 28 18.12 -7.70 15.67
C LYS A 28 16.61 -7.48 15.65
N GLU A 29 16.13 -6.44 16.33
CA GLU A 29 14.71 -6.07 16.39
C GLU A 29 14.25 -5.29 15.14
N VAL A 30 15.17 -4.75 14.33
CA VAL A 30 14.81 -3.97 13.13
C VAL A 30 14.07 -4.85 12.15
N SER A 31 12.84 -4.47 11.81
CA SER A 31 12.03 -5.16 10.82
C SER A 31 11.18 -4.21 9.98
N ILE A 32 10.87 -4.63 8.76
CA ILE A 32 10.01 -3.87 7.84
C ILE A 32 8.56 -3.96 8.35
N GLY A 33 7.85 -2.83 8.35
CA GLY A 33 6.43 -2.77 8.75
C GLY A 33 6.18 -2.68 10.26
N HIS A 34 7.22 -2.66 11.09
CA HIS A 34 7.13 -2.46 12.54
C HIS A 34 7.71 -1.11 12.96
N ILE A 35 7.36 -0.65 14.17
CA ILE A 35 7.90 0.58 14.74
C ILE A 35 9.33 0.31 15.20
N ASN A 36 10.29 0.82 14.45
CA ASN A 36 11.70 0.81 14.84
C ASN A 36 12.03 2.09 15.59
N GLN A 37 12.79 1.99 16.69
CA GLN A 37 13.13 3.15 17.52
C GLN A 37 14.62 3.50 17.39
N PRO A 38 14.97 4.77 17.18
CA PRO A 38 16.36 5.19 17.20
C PRO A 38 16.96 5.02 18.60
N ILE A 39 18.28 4.91 18.65
CA ILE A 39 19.01 4.93 19.91
C ILE A 39 19.43 6.38 20.20
N GLU A 40 18.98 6.90 21.34
CA GLU A 40 19.49 8.16 21.88
C GLU A 40 20.80 7.92 22.64
N TRP A 41 21.80 8.74 22.34
CA TRP A 41 23.13 8.64 22.94
C TRP A 41 23.68 10.04 23.22
N GLN A 42 24.16 10.25 24.43
CA GLN A 42 24.54 11.58 24.94
C GLN A 42 26.04 11.89 24.83
N SER A 43 26.88 10.87 24.69
CA SER A 43 28.35 11.01 24.64
C SER A 43 28.85 11.08 23.20
N ASP A 44 29.75 12.01 22.90
CA ASP A 44 30.43 12.08 21.61
C ASP A 44 31.70 11.20 21.63
N ASP A 45 31.49 9.88 21.68
CA ASP A 45 32.52 8.84 21.69
C ASP A 45 32.37 7.87 20.50
N GLU A 46 33.25 6.87 20.39
CA GLU A 46 33.20 5.87 19.32
C GLU A 46 31.88 5.08 19.33
N ILE A 47 31.24 4.94 20.50
CA ILE A 47 29.92 4.33 20.61
C ILE A 47 28.85 5.27 20.03
N GLY A 48 28.96 6.57 20.28
CA GLY A 48 28.12 7.60 19.65
C GLY A 48 28.20 7.58 18.13
N ALA A 49 29.40 7.40 17.57
CA ALA A 49 29.59 7.21 16.13
C ALA A 49 28.85 5.96 15.62
N LEU A 50 28.95 4.83 16.32
CA LEU A 50 28.23 3.61 15.95
C LEU A 50 26.70 3.77 16.05
N VAL A 51 26.20 4.46 17.08
CA VAL A 51 24.78 4.79 17.24
C VAL A 51 24.31 5.67 16.09
N SER A 52 25.10 6.65 15.67
CA SER A 52 24.77 7.51 14.53
C SER A 52 24.63 6.72 13.24
N GLU A 53 25.50 5.72 13.03
CA GLU A 53 25.46 4.85 11.86
C GLU A 53 24.26 3.90 11.90
N TYR A 54 23.93 3.35 13.07
CA TYR A 54 22.70 2.59 13.28
C TYR A 54 21.45 3.43 12.95
N ASN A 55 21.36 4.65 13.48
CA ASN A 55 20.23 5.55 13.21
C ASN A 55 20.15 5.94 11.72
N ARG A 56 21.29 6.10 11.05
CA ARG A 56 21.35 6.32 9.59
C ARG A 56 20.79 5.12 8.82
N MET A 57 21.24 3.92 9.15
CA MET A 57 20.73 2.67 8.57
C MET A 57 19.22 2.54 8.78
N LEU A 58 18.73 2.84 9.99
CA LEU A 58 17.31 2.78 10.33
C LEU A 58 16.47 3.68 9.40
N LYS A 59 16.93 4.91 9.19
CA LYS A 59 16.27 5.86 8.29
C LYS A 59 16.25 5.38 6.84
N GLU A 60 17.33 4.76 6.36
CA GLU A 60 17.37 4.19 5.00
C GLU A 60 16.46 2.97 4.84
N VAL A 61 16.31 2.14 5.89
CA VAL A 61 15.34 1.03 5.91
C VAL A 61 13.91 1.57 5.83
N GLU A 62 13.56 2.58 6.63
CA GLU A 62 12.24 3.23 6.60
C GLU A 62 11.93 3.80 5.21
N LYS A 63 12.86 4.57 4.66
CA LYS A 63 12.73 5.14 3.31
C LYS A 63 12.58 4.07 2.23
N SER A 64 13.33 2.97 2.34
CA SER A 64 13.24 1.86 1.39
C SER A 64 11.89 1.15 1.49
N ALA A 65 11.37 0.96 2.71
CA ALA A 65 10.05 0.38 2.94
C ALA A 65 8.93 1.27 2.36
N GLU A 66 9.01 2.59 2.57
CA GLU A 66 8.07 3.55 1.98
C GLU A 66 8.11 3.54 0.45
N SER A 67 9.31 3.53 -0.13
CA SER A 67 9.50 3.46 -1.57
C SER A 67 8.97 2.15 -2.16
N LEU A 68 9.21 1.02 -1.49
CA LEU A 68 8.69 -0.28 -1.89
C LEU A 68 7.16 -0.28 -1.86
N ALA A 69 6.56 0.14 -0.74
CA ALA A 69 5.10 0.20 -0.61
C ALA A 69 4.46 1.15 -1.62
N LYS A 70 5.12 2.26 -1.97
CA LYS A 70 4.68 3.14 -3.05
C LYS A 70 4.75 2.45 -4.40
N SER A 71 5.86 1.79 -4.71
CA SER A 71 6.05 1.06 -5.98
C SER A 71 5.03 -0.07 -6.14
N GLU A 72 4.75 -0.83 -5.08
CA GLU A 72 3.73 -1.89 -5.08
C GLU A 72 2.34 -1.32 -5.36
N ARG A 73 1.96 -0.22 -4.68
CA ARG A 73 0.69 0.47 -4.93
C ARG A 73 0.58 0.98 -6.36
N GLU A 74 1.65 1.61 -6.88
CA GLU A 74 1.67 2.08 -8.27
C GLU A 74 1.55 0.92 -9.26
N SER A 75 2.22 -0.21 -9.00
CA SER A 75 2.11 -1.40 -9.85
C SER A 75 0.71 -1.97 -9.85
N ALA A 76 0.11 -2.15 -8.67
CA ALA A 76 -1.28 -2.61 -8.54
C ALA A 76 -2.26 -1.67 -9.24
N TRP A 77 -2.05 -0.36 -9.10
CA TRP A 77 -2.85 0.66 -9.79
C TRP A 77 -2.75 0.55 -11.31
N ARG A 78 -1.54 0.39 -11.85
CA ARG A 78 -1.33 0.24 -13.30
C ARG A 78 -2.01 -1.00 -13.86
N GLU A 79 -1.90 -2.14 -13.18
CA GLU A 79 -2.53 -3.38 -13.63
C GLU A 79 -4.06 -3.25 -13.64
N MET A 80 -4.62 -2.68 -12.58
CA MET A 80 -6.06 -2.43 -12.51
C MET A 80 -6.55 -1.43 -13.55
N ALA A 81 -5.83 -0.33 -13.78
CA ALA A 81 -6.18 0.63 -14.83
C ALA A 81 -6.21 -0.03 -16.21
N LYS A 82 -5.28 -0.94 -16.50
CA LYS A 82 -5.26 -1.73 -17.72
C LYS A 82 -6.47 -2.67 -17.80
N GLN A 83 -6.80 -3.36 -16.70
CA GLN A 83 -7.98 -4.22 -16.63
C GLN A 83 -9.27 -3.43 -16.89
N VAL A 84 -9.47 -2.30 -16.22
CA VAL A 84 -10.62 -1.42 -16.43
C VAL A 84 -10.72 -0.96 -17.87
N ALA A 85 -9.59 -0.58 -18.50
CA ALA A 85 -9.59 -0.22 -19.91
C ALA A 85 -10.04 -1.38 -20.81
N HIS A 86 -9.61 -2.62 -20.52
CA HIS A 86 -10.07 -3.80 -21.23
C HIS A 86 -11.56 -4.05 -21.01
N GLU A 87 -12.03 -3.99 -19.78
CA GLU A 87 -13.42 -4.23 -19.41
C GLU A 87 -14.38 -3.16 -19.94
N ILE A 88 -13.94 -1.91 -20.08
CA ILE A 88 -14.71 -0.84 -20.74
C ILE A 88 -14.78 -1.06 -22.26
N LYS A 89 -13.70 -1.55 -22.88
CA LYS A 89 -13.66 -1.80 -24.33
C LYS A 89 -14.61 -2.92 -24.76
N ASN A 90 -14.79 -3.92 -23.90
CA ASN A 90 -15.62 -5.10 -24.13
C ASN A 90 -17.10 -4.81 -24.41
N PRO A 91 -17.82 -3.95 -23.64
CA PRO A 91 -19.19 -3.53 -23.94
C PRO A 91 -19.24 -2.50 -25.07
N LEU A 92 -18.27 -1.56 -25.17
CA LEU A 92 -18.30 -0.48 -26.17
C LEU A 92 -18.26 -0.98 -27.62
N THR A 93 -17.46 -2.01 -27.90
CA THR A 93 -17.33 -2.57 -29.26
C THR A 93 -18.64 -3.15 -29.79
N PRO A 94 -19.31 -4.11 -29.09
CA PRO A 94 -20.59 -4.63 -29.52
C PRO A 94 -21.71 -3.58 -29.45
N MET A 95 -21.69 -2.61 -28.51
CA MET A 95 -22.64 -1.50 -28.52
C MET A 95 -22.56 -0.70 -29.84
N LYS A 96 -21.36 -0.35 -30.28
CA LYS A 96 -21.13 0.34 -31.55
C LYS A 96 -21.64 -0.48 -32.73
N LEU A 97 -21.29 -1.77 -32.80
CA LEU A 97 -21.73 -2.64 -33.89
C LEU A 97 -23.26 -2.78 -33.93
N ARG A 98 -23.92 -2.94 -32.78
CA ARG A 98 -25.38 -3.01 -32.70
C ARG A 98 -26.03 -1.72 -33.20
N LEU A 99 -25.50 -0.56 -32.82
CA LEU A 99 -25.97 0.73 -33.34
C LEU A 99 -25.78 0.83 -34.86
N GLN A 100 -24.64 0.39 -35.39
CA GLN A 100 -24.40 0.37 -36.85
C GLN A 100 -25.38 -0.57 -37.56
N HIS A 101 -25.62 -1.77 -37.03
CA HIS A 101 -26.61 -2.69 -37.59
C HIS A 101 -28.04 -2.15 -37.53
N LEU A 102 -28.39 -1.42 -36.47
CA LEU A 102 -29.69 -0.76 -36.35
C LEU A 102 -29.85 0.37 -37.39
N GLN A 103 -28.79 1.16 -37.61
CA GLN A 103 -28.77 2.19 -38.66
C GLN A 103 -28.99 1.57 -40.04
N MET A 104 -28.28 0.48 -40.37
CA MET A 104 -28.48 -0.24 -41.63
C MET A 104 -29.92 -0.76 -41.78
N ALA A 105 -30.49 -1.34 -40.73
CA ALA A 105 -31.88 -1.83 -40.76
C ALA A 105 -32.89 -0.70 -41.00
N LYS A 106 -32.60 0.53 -40.52
CA LYS A 106 -33.40 1.71 -40.80
C LYS A 106 -33.31 2.12 -42.27
N ASP A 107 -32.08 2.19 -42.79
CA ASP A 107 -31.80 2.64 -44.16
C ASP A 107 -32.42 1.67 -45.20
N ASP A 108 -32.42 0.37 -44.89
CA ASP A 108 -33.01 -0.68 -45.72
C ASP A 108 -34.55 -0.80 -45.58
N ASN A 109 -35.21 0.07 -44.78
CA ASN A 109 -36.64 -0.03 -44.42
C ASN A 109 -37.02 -1.46 -43.98
N ALA A 110 -36.20 -2.08 -43.13
CA ALA A 110 -36.43 -3.45 -42.69
C ALA A 110 -37.81 -3.58 -42.04
N PRO A 111 -38.63 -4.58 -42.44
CA PRO A 111 -40.00 -4.74 -41.93
C PRO A 111 -40.07 -5.03 -40.43
N ASN A 112 -38.95 -5.42 -39.80
CA ASN A 112 -38.81 -5.64 -38.36
C ASN A 112 -37.95 -4.58 -37.67
N PHE A 113 -37.90 -3.35 -38.20
CA PHE A 113 -37.09 -2.28 -37.63
C PHE A 113 -37.47 -1.95 -36.17
N ASP A 114 -38.77 -1.80 -35.87
CA ASP A 114 -39.23 -1.41 -34.53
C ASP A 114 -38.84 -2.45 -33.46
N GLU A 115 -38.97 -3.73 -33.79
CA GLU A 115 -38.52 -4.83 -32.92
C GLU A 115 -37.01 -4.78 -32.69
N LYS A 116 -36.21 -4.58 -33.75
CA LYS A 116 -34.75 -4.44 -33.66
C LYS A 116 -34.35 -3.21 -32.85
N PHE A 117 -35.07 -2.10 -32.99
CA PHE A 117 -34.84 -0.87 -32.25
C PHE A 117 -35.03 -1.10 -30.75
N GLU A 118 -36.13 -1.73 -30.36
CA GLU A 118 -36.43 -1.99 -28.95
C GLU A 118 -35.43 -2.97 -28.32
N GLN A 119 -35.11 -4.06 -29.02
CA GLN A 119 -34.10 -5.03 -28.57
C GLN A 119 -32.71 -4.37 -28.45
N THR A 120 -32.31 -3.56 -29.43
CA THR A 120 -31.02 -2.88 -29.40
C THR A 120 -30.95 -1.89 -28.24
N SER A 121 -32.00 -1.08 -28.05
CA SER A 121 -32.08 -0.10 -26.96
C SER A 121 -31.95 -0.77 -25.59
N LYS A 122 -32.67 -1.87 -25.36
CA LYS A 122 -32.58 -2.64 -24.11
C LYS A 122 -31.15 -3.13 -23.84
N VAL A 123 -30.51 -3.74 -24.84
CA VAL A 123 -29.13 -4.23 -24.69
C VAL A 123 -28.15 -3.09 -24.43
N LEU A 124 -28.30 -1.93 -25.11
CA LEU A 124 -27.43 -0.78 -24.87
C LEU A 124 -27.55 -0.25 -23.42
N ILE A 125 -28.76 -0.22 -22.86
CA ILE A 125 -28.99 0.19 -21.46
C ILE A 125 -28.27 -0.79 -20.51
N GLU A 126 -28.45 -2.09 -20.68
CA GLU A 126 -27.78 -3.12 -19.85
C GLU A 126 -26.23 -3.02 -19.93
N GLN A 127 -25.69 -2.68 -21.10
CA GLN A 127 -24.23 -2.46 -21.25
C GLN A 127 -23.76 -1.17 -20.58
N ILE A 128 -24.58 -0.12 -20.55
CA ILE A 128 -24.27 1.14 -19.82
C ILE A 128 -24.28 0.89 -18.30
N ASP A 129 -25.22 0.11 -17.79
CA ASP A 129 -25.25 -0.27 -16.38
C ASP A 129 -23.98 -1.06 -16.01
N THR A 130 -23.55 -1.97 -16.89
CA THR A 130 -22.29 -2.71 -16.74
C THR A 130 -21.07 -1.78 -16.67
N LEU A 131 -21.00 -0.78 -17.55
CA LEU A 131 -19.94 0.23 -17.54
C LEU A 131 -19.93 1.07 -16.25
N THR A 132 -21.12 1.36 -15.71
CA THR A 132 -21.27 2.10 -14.46
C THR A 132 -20.72 1.29 -13.28
N ASN A 133 -21.05 -0.01 -13.20
CA ASN A 133 -20.52 -0.89 -12.17
C ASN A 133 -18.99 -0.98 -12.20
N ILE A 134 -18.39 -1.11 -13.39
CA ILE A 134 -16.92 -1.12 -13.55
C ILE A 134 -16.30 0.19 -13.02
N ALA A 135 -16.93 1.33 -13.31
CA ALA A 135 -16.45 2.63 -12.84
C ALA A 135 -16.55 2.75 -11.30
N ASP A 136 -17.62 2.24 -10.70
CA ASP A 136 -17.82 2.22 -9.25
C ASP A 136 -16.81 1.32 -8.54
N GLU A 137 -16.55 0.12 -9.07
CA GLU A 137 -15.53 -0.80 -8.56
C GLU A 137 -14.13 -0.17 -8.60
N PHE A 138 -13.79 0.48 -9.71
CA PHE A 138 -12.52 1.21 -9.83
C PHE A 138 -12.40 2.37 -8.83
N SER A 139 -13.47 3.15 -8.66
CA SER A 139 -13.52 4.28 -7.71
C SER A 139 -13.42 3.81 -6.25
N ASN A 140 -14.04 2.68 -5.91
CA ASN A 140 -13.98 2.08 -4.58
C ASN A 140 -12.57 1.55 -4.26
N PHE A 141 -11.86 0.98 -5.22
CA PHE A 141 -10.46 0.60 -5.01
C PHE A 141 -9.54 1.81 -4.81
N ALA A 142 -9.81 2.91 -5.52
CA ALA A 142 -9.05 4.16 -5.36
C ALA A 142 -9.22 4.78 -3.95
N LYS A 143 -10.31 4.47 -3.25
CA LYS A 143 -10.49 4.78 -1.83
C LYS A 143 -9.69 3.81 -0.97
N MET A 144 -8.37 3.98 -0.91
CA MET A 144 -7.60 3.44 0.20
C MET A 144 -8.01 4.18 1.48
N PRO A 145 -8.54 3.51 2.53
CA PRO A 145 -8.59 4.15 3.84
C PRO A 145 -7.14 4.44 4.23
N LYS A 146 -6.82 5.73 4.43
CA LYS A 146 -5.58 6.07 5.14
C LYS A 146 -5.69 5.36 6.48
N ALA A 147 -4.71 4.52 6.83
CA ALA A 147 -4.60 3.96 8.16
C ALA A 147 -4.67 5.13 9.15
N LYS A 148 -5.83 5.32 9.78
CA LYS A 148 -6.00 6.32 10.81
C LYS A 148 -5.33 5.74 12.04
N ARG A 149 -4.24 6.38 12.46
CA ARG A 149 -3.61 6.09 13.73
C ARG A 149 -4.52 6.66 14.80
N GLU A 150 -5.23 5.79 15.50
CA GLU A 150 -6.03 6.11 16.67
C GLU A 150 -5.31 5.45 17.84
N GLU A 151 -5.03 6.21 18.92
CA GLU A 151 -4.62 5.59 20.18
C GLU A 151 -5.82 4.82 20.70
N VAL A 152 -5.82 3.51 20.50
CA VAL A 152 -6.87 2.63 21.01
C VAL A 152 -6.48 2.22 22.41
N ASP A 153 -7.29 2.61 23.40
CA ASP A 153 -7.18 2.05 24.74
C ASP A 153 -7.57 0.57 24.69
N LEU A 154 -6.60 -0.31 24.91
CA LEU A 154 -6.80 -1.75 24.90
C LEU A 154 -7.83 -2.19 25.94
N ALA A 155 -8.03 -1.44 27.03
CA ALA A 155 -9.03 -1.77 28.04
C ALA A 155 -10.47 -1.66 27.50
N GLU A 156 -10.73 -0.78 26.54
CA GLU A 156 -12.06 -0.56 25.97
C GLU A 156 -12.44 -1.65 24.95
N VAL A 157 -11.45 -2.20 24.23
CA VAL A 157 -11.64 -3.23 23.21
C VAL A 157 -12.07 -4.58 23.80
N PHE A 158 -11.62 -4.91 25.01
CA PHE A 158 -12.00 -6.16 25.67
C PHE A 158 -13.41 -6.13 26.30
N VAL A 159 -14.02 -4.96 26.47
CA VAL A 159 -15.36 -4.84 27.08
C VAL A 159 -16.48 -5.11 26.06
N TYR A 160 -16.21 -5.04 24.77
CA TYR A 160 -17.23 -5.21 23.72
C TYR A 160 -17.37 -6.64 23.16
N ASN A 161 -16.65 -7.62 23.71
CA ASN A 161 -16.63 -9.01 23.21
C ASN A 161 -16.86 -10.07 24.30
N ILE A 162 -17.66 -9.75 25.33
CA ILE A 162 -18.19 -10.71 26.30
C ILE A 162 -19.71 -10.68 26.27
#